data_AF-V5GI25-F1
#
_entry.id   AF-V5GI25-F1
#
_cell.length_a   1.000
_cell.length_b   1.000
_cell.length_c   1.000
_cell.angle_alpha   90.00
_cell.angle_beta   90.00
_cell.angle_gamma   90.00
#
_symmetry.space_group_name_H-M   'P 1'
#
loop_
_entity.id
_entity.type
_entity.pdbx_description
1 polymer ?
#
loop_
_entity_poly.entity_id
_entity_poly.type
_entity_poly.pdbx_seq_one_letter_code
_entity_poly.pdbx_strand_id
1 'polypeptide(L)'
;MLATGWKVTPLFVGFCMVIICKAGNPSSNGPYDLSKLLERGTNYFIYEGTFIEDKIIPGNPLPTCGRWFIVTDALYAKRLYEPSQEAYAVEKKVQLVLEGEPGSFVKSSMKVNNYDGPQRGQTIVTMDLNYTDFRNCALLYYRDSGDYEVWNFQLNFKNNTECHRKLADLPGKTLTVYYRDWCYAGSRG
;
A
#
# COMPACT_ATOMS: atom_id res chain seq x y z
N MET A 1 59.22 -35.92 -29.37
CA MET A 1 57.89 -36.08 -30.01
C MET A 1 56.85 -36.21 -28.91
N LEU A 2 55.73 -35.51 -29.10
CA LEU A 2 54.58 -35.35 -28.21
C LEU A 2 53.96 -36.70 -27.77
N ALA A 3 53.47 -36.81 -26.53
CA ALA A 3 52.08 -36.48 -26.21
C ALA A 3 51.75 -36.78 -24.73
N THR A 4 51.18 -35.77 -24.09
CA THR A 4 50.55 -35.74 -22.78
C THR A 4 49.19 -36.43 -22.78
N GLY A 5 48.75 -36.94 -21.63
CA GLY A 5 47.39 -37.45 -21.44
C GLY A 5 46.97 -37.49 -19.98
N TRP A 6 46.63 -36.33 -19.40
CA TRP A 6 45.90 -36.23 -18.14
C TRP A 6 44.39 -36.16 -18.42
N LYS A 7 43.62 -37.09 -17.84
CA LYS A 7 42.16 -37.07 -17.84
C LYS A 7 41.68 -36.04 -16.80
N VAL A 8 41.03 -34.98 -17.26
CA VAL A 8 40.29 -34.04 -16.41
C VAL A 8 38.83 -34.48 -16.37
N THR A 9 38.35 -34.87 -15.20
CA THR A 9 36.93 -35.12 -14.93
C THR A 9 36.24 -33.77 -14.71
N PRO A 10 35.12 -33.45 -15.40
CA PRO A 10 34.40 -32.22 -15.12
C PRO A 10 33.56 -32.40 -13.85
N LEU A 11 33.95 -31.71 -12.78
CA LEU A 11 33.10 -31.52 -11.61
C LEU A 11 32.00 -30.51 -11.99
N PHE A 12 30.78 -30.99 -12.18
CA PHE A 12 29.61 -30.12 -12.34
C PHE A 12 29.36 -29.40 -11.01
N VAL A 13 29.90 -28.19 -10.87
CA VAL A 13 29.48 -27.26 -9.82
C VAL A 13 28.14 -26.68 -10.27
N GLY A 14 27.06 -27.30 -9.80
CA GLY A 14 25.71 -26.76 -9.93
C GLY A 14 25.63 -25.43 -9.19
N PHE A 15 25.72 -24.33 -9.94
CA PHE A 15 25.36 -23.01 -9.43
C PHE A 15 23.87 -23.04 -9.10
N CYS A 16 23.54 -23.14 -7.80
CA CYS A 16 22.23 -22.76 -7.29
C CYS A 16 22.01 -21.29 -7.64
N MET A 17 21.29 -21.06 -8.73
CA MET A 17 20.77 -19.75 -9.09
C MET A 17 19.77 -19.38 -8.00
N VAL A 18 20.21 -18.59 -7.02
CA VAL A 18 19.33 -17.92 -6.08
C VAL A 18 18.54 -16.92 -6.92
N ILE A 19 17.31 -17.30 -7.27
CA ILE A 19 16.33 -16.37 -7.83
C ILE A 19 15.97 -15.45 -6.67
N ILE A 20 16.68 -14.34 -6.56
CA ILE A 20 16.24 -13.21 -5.75
C ILE A 20 14.98 -12.71 -6.46
N CYS A 21 13.81 -13.13 -5.96
CA CYS A 21 12.55 -12.49 -6.31
C CYS A 21 12.72 -11.01 -6.02
N LYS A 22 12.87 -10.21 -7.08
CA LYS A 22 12.93 -8.77 -7.00
C LYS A 22 11.59 -8.31 -6.43
N ALA A 23 11.55 -7.99 -5.14
CA ALA A 23 10.50 -7.17 -4.58
C ALA A 23 10.35 -5.93 -5.47
N GLY A 24 9.11 -5.49 -5.69
CA GLY A 24 8.72 -4.53 -6.72
C GLY A 24 9.74 -3.41 -6.94
N ASN A 25 10.03 -3.09 -8.21
CA ASN A 25 11.04 -2.11 -8.58
C ASN A 25 10.91 -0.84 -7.72
N PRO A 26 11.90 -0.49 -6.88
CA PRO A 26 11.86 0.75 -6.14
C PRO A 26 11.84 1.93 -7.12
N SER A 27 11.02 2.94 -6.83
CA SER A 27 10.90 4.16 -7.63
C SER A 27 12.27 4.80 -7.88
N SER A 28 12.51 5.28 -9.11
CA SER A 28 13.77 5.90 -9.53
C SER A 28 14.04 7.27 -8.89
N ASN A 29 13.10 7.83 -8.13
CA ASN A 29 13.16 9.20 -7.59
C ASN A 29 13.59 9.28 -6.12
N GLY A 30 14.17 8.22 -5.57
CA GLY A 30 14.46 8.11 -4.14
C GLY A 30 13.18 7.90 -3.31
N PRO A 31 13.32 7.68 -1.99
CA PRO A 31 12.18 7.44 -1.12
C PRO A 31 11.29 8.69 -1.02
N TYR A 32 9.98 8.52 -1.23
CA TYR A 32 8.99 9.57 -0.98
C TYR A 32 8.76 9.74 0.53
N ASP A 33 8.48 10.97 0.96
CA ASP A 33 8.28 11.29 2.38
C ASP A 33 6.79 11.26 2.75
N LEU A 34 6.38 10.22 3.46
CA LEU A 34 5.02 9.99 3.92
C LEU A 34 4.60 11.04 4.97
N SER A 35 5.53 11.59 5.75
CA SER A 35 5.21 12.65 6.72
C SER A 35 4.61 13.89 6.04
N LYS A 36 5.23 14.35 4.95
CA LYS A 36 4.74 15.45 4.12
C LYS A 36 3.39 15.15 3.48
N LEU A 37 3.17 13.90 3.09
CA LEU A 37 1.89 13.47 2.56
C LEU A 37 0.80 13.64 3.62
N LEU A 38 1.03 13.17 4.85
CA LEU A 38 0.05 13.23 5.94
C LEU A 38 -0.19 14.64 6.49
N GLU A 39 0.79 15.52 6.46
CA GLU A 39 0.61 16.94 6.84
C GLU A 39 -0.34 17.70 5.91
N ARG A 40 -0.46 17.26 4.65
CA ARG A 40 -1.22 17.97 3.62
C ARG A 40 -2.73 17.90 3.82
N GLY A 41 -3.24 16.82 4.41
CA GLY A 41 -4.67 16.53 4.37
C GLY A 41 -5.14 15.67 5.52
N THR A 42 -6.41 15.85 5.85
CA THR A 42 -7.09 15.01 6.85
C THR A 42 -7.87 13.88 6.21
N ASN A 43 -8.10 13.90 4.90
CA ASN A 43 -8.88 12.89 4.19
C ASN A 43 -8.13 12.37 2.96
N TYR A 44 -8.06 11.04 2.85
CA TYR A 44 -7.54 10.34 1.68
C TYR A 44 -8.56 9.28 1.26
N PHE A 45 -8.94 9.31 0.00
CA PHE A 45 -9.98 8.44 -0.54
C PHE A 45 -9.33 7.29 -1.27
N ILE A 46 -9.70 6.07 -0.92
CA ILE A 46 -9.27 4.88 -1.64
C ILE A 46 -10.06 4.79 -2.92
N TYR A 47 -9.34 4.77 -4.04
CA TYR A 47 -9.98 4.61 -5.34
C TYR A 47 -9.79 3.24 -5.94
N GLU A 48 -8.60 2.67 -5.76
CA GLU A 48 -8.25 1.38 -6.34
C GLU A 48 -7.42 0.60 -5.34
N GLY A 49 -7.58 -0.72 -5.35
CA GLY A 49 -6.75 -1.63 -4.56
C GLY A 49 -6.68 -3.01 -5.19
N THR A 50 -5.64 -3.77 -4.84
CA THR A 50 -5.42 -5.13 -5.36
C THR A 50 -5.67 -6.22 -4.31
N PHE A 51 -5.96 -5.83 -3.08
CA PHE A 51 -6.15 -6.76 -1.97
C PHE A 51 -7.49 -7.49 -2.08
N ILE A 52 -7.47 -8.81 -1.94
CA ILE A 52 -8.68 -9.65 -1.89
C ILE A 52 -9.31 -9.70 -0.50
N GLU A 53 -8.57 -9.28 0.53
CA GLU A 53 -9.00 -9.16 1.92
C GLU A 53 -8.37 -7.90 2.52
N ASP A 54 -9.15 -7.10 3.26
CA ASP A 54 -8.59 -5.97 4.01
C ASP A 54 -8.16 -6.43 5.41
N LYS A 55 -6.86 -6.38 5.71
CA LYS A 55 -6.30 -6.78 7.01
C LYS A 55 -6.61 -5.80 8.14
N ILE A 56 -6.88 -4.54 7.82
CA ILE A 56 -7.20 -3.48 8.78
C ILE A 56 -8.63 -3.66 9.28
N ILE A 57 -9.59 -3.74 8.36
CA ILE A 57 -11.01 -4.00 8.62
C ILE A 57 -11.38 -5.34 7.95
N PRO A 58 -11.13 -6.47 8.62
CA PRO A 58 -11.48 -7.78 8.06
C PRO A 58 -12.99 -7.89 7.89
N GLY A 59 -13.43 -8.26 6.70
CA GLY A 59 -14.85 -8.41 6.38
C GLY A 59 -15.09 -8.85 4.94
N ASN A 60 -16.21 -9.52 4.72
CA ASN A 60 -16.74 -9.88 3.42
C ASN A 60 -18.19 -9.36 3.28
N PRO A 61 -18.59 -8.74 2.16
CA PRO A 61 -17.78 -8.45 0.97
C PRO A 61 -16.69 -7.42 1.23
N LEU A 62 -15.68 -7.37 0.35
CA LEU A 62 -14.69 -6.30 0.35
C LEU A 62 -15.38 -4.94 0.32
N PRO A 63 -14.77 -3.94 0.97
CA PRO A 63 -15.32 -2.61 0.98
C PRO A 63 -15.37 -2.00 -0.43
N THR A 64 -16.50 -1.42 -0.77
CA THR A 64 -16.71 -0.77 -2.07
C THR A 64 -16.20 0.68 -2.05
N CYS A 65 -16.26 1.35 -0.91
CA CYS A 65 -15.77 2.71 -0.71
C CYS A 65 -14.91 2.76 0.54
N GLY A 66 -13.64 3.19 0.46
CA GLY A 66 -12.85 3.42 1.66
C GLY A 66 -12.17 4.77 1.77
N ARG A 67 -12.07 5.25 3.00
CA ARG A 67 -11.50 6.56 3.33
C ARG A 67 -10.59 6.44 4.53
N TRP A 68 -9.45 7.10 4.46
CA TRP A 68 -8.64 7.44 5.61
C TRP A 68 -8.99 8.83 6.10
N PHE A 69 -9.31 8.94 7.38
CA PHE A 69 -9.33 10.20 8.10
C PHE A 69 -8.11 10.27 9.03
N ILE A 70 -7.19 11.20 8.77
CA ILE A 70 -5.93 11.35 9.49
C ILE A 70 -6.02 12.53 10.46
N VAL A 71 -5.64 12.28 11.70
CA VAL A 71 -5.50 13.27 12.78
C VAL A 71 -4.01 13.54 12.94
N THR A 72 -3.55 14.66 12.39
CA THR A 72 -2.14 14.93 12.06
C THR A 72 -1.25 15.20 13.28
N ASP A 73 -1.79 15.81 14.33
CA ASP A 73 -1.08 16.12 15.58
C ASP A 73 -0.74 14.88 16.42
N ALA A 74 -1.53 13.81 16.26
CA ALA A 74 -1.41 12.60 17.07
C ALA A 74 -1.08 11.33 16.26
N LEU A 75 -0.95 11.44 14.94
CA LEU A 75 -0.79 10.33 13.99
C LEU A 75 -1.79 9.19 14.25
N TYR A 76 -3.01 9.55 14.63
CA TYR A 76 -4.12 8.61 14.71
C TYR A 76 -4.92 8.71 13.43
N ALA A 77 -5.45 7.58 13.00
CA ALA A 77 -6.25 7.52 11.80
C ALA A 77 -7.52 6.71 12.03
N LYS A 78 -8.55 7.04 11.28
CA LYS A 78 -9.74 6.22 11.14
C LYS A 78 -9.77 5.71 9.71
N ARG A 79 -9.84 4.39 9.56
CA ARG A 79 -10.19 3.73 8.32
C ARG A 79 -11.71 3.57 8.31
N LEU A 80 -12.37 4.11 7.31
CA LEU A 80 -13.81 3.99 7.12
C LEU A 80 -14.09 3.22 5.84
N TYR A 81 -15.11 2.37 5.87
CA TYR A 81 -15.54 1.57 4.75
C TYR A 81 -17.05 1.49 4.61
N GLU A 82 -17.55 1.71 3.38
CA GLU A 82 -18.95 1.50 3.02
C GLU A 82 -19.03 0.26 2.11
N PRO A 83 -19.62 -0.86 2.56
CA PRO A 83 -19.69 -2.09 1.75
C PRO A 83 -20.72 -1.98 0.63
N SER A 84 -21.81 -1.22 0.83
CA SER A 84 -22.83 -0.91 -0.17
C SER A 84 -23.48 0.45 0.12
N GLN A 85 -24.25 0.98 -0.85
CA GLN A 85 -25.01 2.23 -0.69
C GLN A 85 -26.03 2.18 0.46
N GLU A 86 -26.53 0.98 0.78
CA GLU A 86 -27.61 0.75 1.75
C GLU A 86 -27.09 0.37 3.15
N ALA A 87 -25.79 0.12 3.30
CA ALA A 87 -25.19 -0.37 4.53
C ALA A 87 -24.51 0.74 5.34
N TYR A 88 -24.51 0.60 6.67
CA TYR A 88 -23.77 1.48 7.56
C TYR A 88 -22.26 1.35 7.34
N ALA A 89 -21.56 2.48 7.42
CA ALA A 89 -20.10 2.52 7.33
C ALA A 89 -19.46 1.76 8.50
N VAL A 90 -18.51 0.89 8.20
CA VAL A 90 -17.65 0.23 9.18
C VAL A 90 -16.44 1.12 9.43
N GLU A 91 -16.13 1.40 10.70
CA GLU A 91 -14.98 2.22 11.10
C GLU A 91 -14.03 1.42 11.98
N LYS A 92 -12.72 1.58 11.74
CA LYS A 92 -11.68 1.16 12.67
C LYS A 92 -10.69 2.30 12.92
N LYS A 93 -10.46 2.57 14.21
CA LYS A 93 -9.41 3.49 14.66
C LYS A 93 -8.07 2.77 14.74
N VAL A 94 -7.02 3.40 14.25
CA VAL A 94 -5.65 2.88 14.22
C VAL A 94 -4.65 3.96 14.60
N GLN A 95 -3.46 3.53 14.98
CA GLN A 95 -2.30 4.40 15.16
C GLN A 95 -1.36 4.23 13.97
N LEU A 96 -0.88 5.34 13.41
CA LEU A 96 0.13 5.36 12.36
C LEU A 96 1.49 5.63 13.00
N VAL A 97 2.48 4.79 12.67
CA VAL A 97 3.87 4.99 13.10
C VAL A 97 4.74 5.12 11.87
N LEU A 98 5.30 6.30 11.66
CA LEU A 98 6.13 6.61 10.50
C LEU A 98 7.54 6.04 10.64
N GLU A 99 8.01 5.38 9.61
CA GLU A 99 9.31 4.73 9.57
C GLU A 99 10.08 5.11 8.31
N GLY A 100 11.41 5.16 8.45
CA GLY A 100 12.36 5.37 7.37
C GLY A 100 13.62 4.55 7.66
N GLU A 101 14.47 4.44 6.66
CA GLU A 101 15.75 3.73 6.80
C GLU A 101 16.58 4.29 7.96
N PRO A 102 17.40 3.46 8.65
CA PRO A 102 18.29 3.94 9.70
C PRO A 102 19.18 5.10 9.22
N GLY A 103 19.16 6.22 9.95
CA GLY A 103 19.89 7.44 9.59
C GLY A 103 19.21 8.33 8.53
N SER A 104 18.06 7.92 7.99
CA SER A 104 17.26 8.74 7.08
C SER A 104 16.28 9.63 7.84
N PHE A 105 16.21 10.90 7.42
CA PHE A 105 15.14 11.81 7.84
C PHE A 105 13.84 11.56 7.07
N VAL A 106 13.90 10.90 5.90
CA VAL A 106 12.75 10.61 5.06
C VAL A 106 11.96 9.44 5.64
N LYS A 107 10.69 9.66 5.94
CA LYS A 107 9.78 8.62 6.43
C LYS A 107 9.01 8.00 5.26
N SER A 108 9.55 6.95 4.64
CA SER A 108 8.97 6.36 3.43
C SER A 108 7.93 5.28 3.66
N SER A 109 7.70 4.90 4.91
CA SER A 109 6.78 3.83 5.27
C SER A 109 6.00 4.14 6.53
N MET A 110 4.92 3.42 6.76
CA MET A 110 4.14 3.51 7.98
C MET A 110 3.68 2.13 8.44
N LYS A 111 3.76 1.90 9.75
CA LYS A 111 3.05 0.81 10.41
C LYS A 111 1.66 1.28 10.80
N VAL A 112 0.66 0.45 10.52
CA VAL A 112 -0.71 0.65 10.97
C VAL A 112 -0.94 -0.27 12.16
N ASN A 113 -1.05 0.30 13.35
CA ASN A 113 -1.19 -0.43 14.60
C ASN A 113 -2.62 -0.37 15.13
N ASN A 114 -3.03 -1.41 15.87
CA ASN A 114 -4.29 -1.37 16.62
C ASN A 114 -4.24 -0.22 17.64
N TYR A 115 -5.24 0.67 17.60
CA TYR A 115 -5.31 1.83 18.49
C TYR A 115 -5.72 1.46 19.92
N ASP A 116 -6.67 0.54 20.04
CA ASP A 116 -7.30 0.13 21.29
C ASP A 116 -7.41 -1.40 21.41
N GLY A 117 -8.01 -1.85 22.50
CA GLY A 117 -8.23 -3.27 22.79
C GLY A 117 -6.97 -4.05 23.23
N PRO A 118 -7.09 -5.38 23.36
CA PRO A 118 -6.02 -6.24 23.85
C PRO A 118 -4.76 -6.27 22.96
N GLN A 119 -4.92 -5.96 21.67
CA GLN A 119 -3.84 -5.93 20.69
C GLN A 119 -3.25 -4.53 20.50
N ARG A 120 -3.59 -3.56 21.36
CA ARG A 120 -3.12 -2.17 21.25
C ARG A 120 -1.61 -2.11 21.04
N GLY A 121 -1.20 -1.30 20.06
CA GLY A 121 0.21 -1.10 19.70
C GLY A 121 0.80 -2.20 18.80
N GLN A 122 0.11 -3.34 18.62
CA GLN A 122 0.55 -4.36 17.67
C GLN A 122 0.27 -3.90 16.23
N THR A 123 1.24 -4.13 15.35
CA THR A 123 1.14 -3.83 13.92
C THR A 123 0.20 -4.79 13.22
N ILE A 124 -0.75 -4.22 12.48
CA ILE A 124 -1.70 -4.93 11.63
C ILE A 124 -1.09 -5.13 10.24
N VAL A 125 -0.58 -4.03 9.67
CA VAL A 125 0.08 -4.01 8.35
C VAL A 125 1.20 -2.98 8.34
N THR A 126 2.18 -3.19 7.45
CA THR A 126 3.14 -2.16 7.07
C THR A 126 2.92 -1.71 5.62
N MET A 127 2.88 -0.40 5.41
CA MET A 127 2.63 0.21 4.10
C MET A 127 3.81 1.10 3.68
N ASP A 128 4.30 0.91 2.46
CA ASP A 128 5.36 1.70 1.83
C ASP A 128 4.77 2.71 0.85
N LEU A 129 5.27 3.95 0.88
CA LEU A 129 4.90 4.97 -0.11
C LEU A 129 5.68 4.72 -1.41
N ASN A 130 5.06 3.98 -2.32
CA ASN A 130 5.69 3.57 -3.57
C ASN A 130 5.74 4.72 -4.59
N TYR A 131 4.72 5.56 -4.63
CA TYR A 131 4.70 6.78 -5.45
C TYR A 131 3.75 7.84 -4.90
N THR A 132 4.07 9.12 -5.08
CA THR A 132 3.10 10.21 -4.94
C THR A 132 3.54 11.41 -5.79
N ASP A 133 2.57 12.16 -6.29
CA ASP A 133 2.80 13.46 -6.92
C ASP A 133 2.73 14.62 -5.89
N PHE A 134 2.49 14.29 -4.61
CA PHE A 134 2.21 15.19 -3.48
C PHE A 134 1.06 16.18 -3.73
N ARG A 135 0.28 16.02 -4.80
CA ARG A 135 -0.73 16.98 -5.24
C ARG A 135 -2.12 16.37 -5.32
N ASN A 136 -2.23 15.21 -5.96
CA ASN A 136 -3.49 14.58 -6.27
C ASN A 136 -3.61 13.18 -5.69
N CYS A 137 -2.51 12.43 -5.61
CA CYS A 137 -2.60 11.01 -5.25
C CYS A 137 -1.33 10.43 -4.60
N ALA A 138 -1.51 9.26 -4.00
CA ALA A 138 -0.43 8.38 -3.58
C ALA A 138 -0.75 6.91 -3.91
N LEU A 139 0.30 6.15 -4.20
CA LEU A 139 0.28 4.71 -4.41
C LEU A 139 1.04 4.06 -3.24
N LEU A 140 0.32 3.28 -2.46
CA LEU A 140 0.82 2.62 -1.27
C LEU A 140 0.98 1.12 -1.54
N TYR A 141 2.03 0.52 -0.99
CA TYR A 141 2.34 -0.90 -1.11
C TYR A 141 2.25 -1.58 0.26
N TYR A 142 1.46 -2.63 0.37
CA TYR A 142 1.35 -3.45 1.57
C TYR A 142 2.49 -4.47 1.59
N ARG A 143 3.47 -4.28 2.48
CA ARG A 143 4.67 -5.11 2.55
C ARG A 143 4.36 -6.58 2.84
N ASP A 144 3.33 -6.84 3.63
CA ASP A 144 2.99 -8.18 4.11
C ASP A 144 2.24 -9.04 3.09
N SER A 145 1.50 -8.44 2.15
CA SER A 145 0.74 -9.18 1.13
C SER A 145 1.23 -8.94 -0.30
N GLY A 146 2.03 -7.90 -0.50
CA GLY A 146 2.44 -7.46 -1.81
C GLY A 146 1.35 -6.69 -2.57
N ASP A 147 0.26 -6.31 -1.91
CA ASP A 147 -0.84 -5.58 -2.52
C ASP A 147 -0.59 -4.08 -2.61
N TYR A 148 -1.43 -3.40 -3.40
CA TYR A 148 -1.37 -1.97 -3.60
C TYR A 148 -2.70 -1.31 -3.32
N GLU A 149 -2.63 -0.03 -2.98
CA GLU A 149 -3.79 0.84 -2.81
C GLU A 149 -3.48 2.25 -3.30
N VAL A 150 -4.42 2.85 -4.04
CA VAL A 150 -4.34 4.24 -4.50
C VAL A 150 -5.20 5.12 -3.61
N TRP A 151 -4.56 6.14 -3.05
CA TRP A 151 -5.18 7.22 -2.30
C TRP A 151 -5.28 8.46 -3.18
N ASN A 152 -6.49 8.96 -3.41
CA ASN A 152 -6.72 10.29 -3.97
C ASN A 152 -6.96 11.30 -2.85
N PHE A 153 -6.43 12.51 -3.02
CA PHE A 153 -6.49 13.57 -2.01
C PHE A 153 -7.79 14.39 -2.10
N GLN A 154 -8.52 14.26 -3.20
CA GLN A 154 -9.81 14.91 -3.44
C GLN A 154 -10.81 13.90 -3.99
N LEU A 155 -12.09 14.13 -3.69
CA LEU A 155 -13.20 13.39 -4.30
C LEU A 155 -13.33 13.73 -5.80
N ASN A 156 -13.92 12.80 -6.56
CA ASN A 156 -14.20 12.89 -7.99
C ASN A 156 -12.99 12.99 -8.93
N PHE A 157 -11.77 12.72 -8.46
CA PHE A 157 -10.68 12.38 -9.36
C PHE A 157 -10.94 10.99 -9.94
N LYS A 158 -11.59 10.92 -11.11
CA LYS A 158 -11.62 9.69 -11.92
C LYS A 158 -10.20 9.12 -12.08
N ASN A 159 -10.06 7.85 -12.47
CA ASN A 159 -8.81 7.07 -12.64
C ASN A 159 -7.75 7.65 -13.62
N ASN A 160 -7.41 8.92 -13.48
CA ASN A 160 -6.64 9.72 -14.43
C ASN A 160 -5.35 10.29 -13.81
N THR A 161 -5.12 10.08 -12.51
CA THR A 161 -3.87 10.44 -11.84
C THR A 161 -2.73 9.50 -12.24
N GLU A 162 -1.49 9.93 -12.03
CA GLU A 162 -0.34 9.08 -12.32
C GLU A 162 -0.28 7.84 -11.41
N CYS A 163 -0.84 7.91 -10.20
CA CYS A 163 -0.93 6.75 -9.30
C CYS A 163 -1.77 5.62 -9.88
N HIS A 164 -2.91 5.95 -10.51
CA HIS A 164 -3.76 4.97 -11.20
C HIS A 164 -3.02 4.29 -12.36
N ARG A 165 -2.32 5.09 -13.18
CA ARG A 165 -1.52 4.56 -14.30
C ARG A 165 -0.43 3.64 -13.80
N LYS A 166 0.33 4.06 -12.79
CA LYS A 166 1.38 3.23 -12.20
C LYS A 166 0.83 1.94 -11.60
N LEU A 167 -0.35 1.95 -11.00
CA LEU A 167 -1.00 0.74 -10.50
C LEU A 167 -1.39 -0.20 -11.66
N ALA A 168 -2.00 0.34 -12.72
CA ALA A 168 -2.39 -0.43 -13.91
C ALA A 168 -1.19 -1.04 -14.67
N ASP A 169 -0.03 -0.40 -14.60
CA ASP A 169 1.21 -0.88 -15.23
C ASP A 169 1.89 -2.02 -14.44
N LEU A 170 1.41 -2.36 -13.23
CA LEU A 170 2.00 -3.43 -12.42
C LEU A 170 1.61 -4.82 -12.97
N PRO A 171 2.58 -5.65 -13.37
CA PRO A 171 2.28 -6.96 -13.94
C PRO A 171 1.71 -7.91 -12.88
N GLY A 172 0.67 -8.67 -13.26
CA GLY A 172 0.08 -9.70 -12.41
C GLY A 172 -0.76 -9.16 -11.23
N LYS A 173 -1.11 -7.88 -11.25
CA LYS A 173 -1.99 -7.27 -10.25
C LYS A 173 -3.40 -7.09 -10.79
N THR A 174 -4.35 -7.82 -10.20
CA THR A 174 -5.78 -7.63 -10.47
C THR A 174 -6.33 -6.61 -9.49
N LEU A 175 -7.04 -5.64 -10.03
CA LEU A 175 -7.78 -4.67 -9.23
C LEU A 175 -9.03 -5.35 -8.65
N THR A 176 -9.24 -5.20 -7.36
CA THR A 176 -10.30 -5.87 -6.57
C THR A 176 -11.18 -4.87 -5.83
N VAL A 177 -10.62 -3.71 -5.49
CA VAL A 177 -11.34 -2.58 -4.89
C VAL A 177 -11.40 -1.45 -5.90
N TYR A 178 -12.58 -0.85 -6.03
CA TYR A 178 -12.83 0.25 -6.94
C TYR A 178 -13.85 1.22 -6.36
N TYR A 179 -13.52 2.50 -6.39
CA TYR A 179 -14.45 3.60 -6.12
C TYR A 179 -15.72 3.46 -6.96
N ARG A 180 -16.86 3.80 -6.35
CA ARG A 180 -18.16 3.94 -7.00
C ARG A 180 -18.66 5.37 -6.83
N ASP A 181 -19.38 5.90 -7.80
CA ASP A 181 -19.83 7.29 -7.78
C ASP A 181 -20.80 7.63 -6.63
N TRP A 182 -21.44 6.63 -6.03
CA TRP A 182 -22.28 6.81 -4.85
C TRP A 182 -21.48 6.86 -3.54
N CYS A 183 -20.19 6.51 -3.56
CA CYS A 183 -19.33 6.60 -2.39
C CYS A 183 -19.30 8.03 -1.85
N TYR A 184 -19.49 8.20 -0.54
CA TYR A 184 -19.47 9.50 0.15
C TYR A 184 -20.54 10.51 -0.31
N ALA A 185 -21.53 10.09 -1.09
CA ALA A 185 -22.67 10.92 -1.45
C ALA A 185 -23.64 11.18 -0.28
N GLY A 186 -23.35 10.58 0.89
CA GLY A 186 -24.26 10.52 2.04
C GLY A 186 -25.42 9.55 1.79
N SER A 187 -26.10 9.14 2.85
CA SER A 187 -27.37 8.42 2.70
C SER A 187 -28.32 9.26 1.86
N ARG A 188 -28.87 8.71 0.77
CA ARG A 188 -30.06 9.29 0.15
C ARG A 188 -31.18 9.20 1.18
N GLY A 189 -31.39 10.30 1.91
CA GLY A 189 -32.57 10.49 2.75
C GLY A 189 -33.84 10.50 1.90
#